data_AF-A0A7K5U1A4-F1
#
_entry.id   AF-A0A7K5U1A4-F1
#
_cell.length_a   1.000
_cell.length_b   1.000
_cell.length_c   1.000
_cell.angle_alpha   90.00
_cell.angle_beta   90.00
_cell.angle_gamma   90.00
#
_symmetry.space_group_name_H-M   'P 1'
#
loop_
_entity.id
_entity.type
_entity.pdbx_description
1 polymer ?
#
loop_
_entity_poly.entity_id
_entity_poly.type
_entity_poly.pdbx_seq_one_letter_code
_entity_poly.pdbx_strand_id
1 'polypeptide(L)'
;KWKGEGTTQNLESIVIGRCYDYIRTVNPAVGEKNCSEIWEAFKSAFINKDPCSITPEDYELFFSLSLHTIPANKSLFWENNQLLVNSFADRGRRYMSLGDTLFGFFGDFLNWCGQANSSGLDYESCPTATECETNAVDSFWRMASI
;
A
#
# COMPACT_ATOMS: atom_id res chain seq x y z
N LYS A 1 -13.68 -9.49 17.53
CA LYS A 1 -13.87 -9.20 16.09
C LYS A 1 -13.93 -7.70 15.93
N TRP A 2 -13.28 -7.18 14.90
CA TRP A 2 -13.17 -5.74 14.63
C TRP A 2 -14.42 -5.21 13.93
N LYS A 3 -14.59 -3.89 13.90
CA LYS A 3 -15.73 -3.25 13.22
C LYS A 3 -15.48 -2.94 11.74
N GLY A 4 -14.21 -2.92 11.32
CA GLY A 4 -13.84 -2.66 9.93
C GLY A 4 -14.05 -3.87 9.03
N GLU A 5 -14.10 -3.61 7.73
CA GLU A 5 -14.10 -4.67 6.73
C GLU A 5 -12.87 -5.56 6.89
N GLY A 6 -12.97 -6.83 6.50
CA GLY A 6 -11.83 -7.73 6.46
C GLY A 6 -10.86 -7.38 5.33
N THR A 7 -9.77 -8.13 5.28
CA THR A 7 -8.78 -8.05 4.21
C THR A 7 -9.44 -8.24 2.84
N THR A 8 -9.00 -7.47 1.84
CA THR A 8 -9.47 -7.60 0.47
C THR A 8 -9.25 -9.02 -0.06
N GLN A 9 -10.28 -9.62 -0.65
CA GLN A 9 -10.20 -10.98 -1.21
C GLN A 9 -9.13 -11.06 -2.31
N ASN A 10 -8.33 -12.13 -2.29
CA ASN A 10 -7.21 -12.35 -3.23
C ASN A 10 -6.14 -11.24 -3.18
N LEU A 11 -5.90 -10.65 -2.00
CA LEU A 11 -4.95 -9.55 -1.81
C LEU A 11 -3.61 -9.80 -2.50
N GLU A 12 -3.00 -10.97 -2.27
CA GLU A 12 -1.71 -11.36 -2.87
C GLU A 12 -1.73 -11.26 -4.40
N SER A 13 -2.72 -11.87 -5.04
CA SER A 13 -2.84 -11.85 -6.50
C SER A 13 -3.06 -10.43 -7.04
N ILE A 14 -3.85 -9.62 -6.34
CA ILE A 14 -4.12 -8.24 -6.72
C ILE A 14 -2.84 -7.41 -6.67
N VAL A 15 -2.10 -7.45 -5.57
CA VAL A 15 -0.94 -6.57 -5.37
C VAL A 15 0.27 -7.00 -6.19
N ILE A 16 0.48 -8.32 -6.38
CA ILE A 16 1.49 -8.82 -7.32
C ILE A 16 1.13 -8.40 -8.75
N GLY A 17 -0.15 -8.54 -9.14
CA GLY A 17 -0.65 -8.09 -10.43
C GLY A 17 -0.44 -6.60 -10.66
N ARG A 18 -0.75 -5.77 -9.67
CA ARG A 18 -0.54 -4.31 -9.69
C ARG A 18 0.95 -3.96 -9.80
N CYS A 19 1.82 -4.65 -9.08
CA CYS A 19 3.26 -4.44 -9.20
C CYS A 19 3.76 -4.69 -10.63
N TYR A 20 3.37 -5.83 -11.23
CA TYR A 20 3.74 -6.13 -12.61
C TYR A 20 3.13 -5.15 -13.62
N ASP A 21 1.85 -4.82 -13.49
CA ASP A 21 1.21 -3.83 -14.37
C ASP A 21 1.91 -2.47 -14.27
N TYR A 22 2.31 -2.07 -13.06
CA TYR A 22 2.98 -0.81 -12.85
C TYR A 22 4.35 -0.76 -13.56
N ILE A 23 5.21 -1.77 -13.34
CA ILE A 23 6.57 -1.78 -13.93
C ILE A 23 6.58 -2.13 -15.42
N ARG A 24 5.51 -2.69 -15.98
CA ARG A 24 5.43 -3.09 -17.40
C ARG A 24 4.62 -2.12 -18.26
N THR A 25 3.55 -1.56 -17.71
CA THR A 25 2.54 -0.81 -18.48
C THR A 25 2.43 0.63 -18.03
N VAL A 26 2.35 0.89 -16.71
CA VAL A 26 2.07 2.24 -16.19
C VAL A 26 3.31 3.12 -16.24
N ASN A 27 4.42 2.64 -15.68
CA ASN A 27 5.68 3.37 -15.63
C ASN A 27 6.89 2.43 -15.83
N PRO A 28 7.17 2.06 -17.09
CA PRO A 28 8.31 1.18 -17.41
C PRO A 28 9.68 1.75 -17.02
N ALA A 29 9.79 3.06 -16.80
CA ALA A 29 11.04 3.71 -16.39
C ALA A 29 11.47 3.35 -14.96
N VAL A 30 10.57 2.79 -14.13
CA VAL A 30 10.92 2.24 -12.81
C VAL A 30 11.89 1.06 -12.91
N GLY A 31 11.85 0.34 -14.04
CA GLY A 31 12.70 -0.82 -14.27
C GLY A 31 12.24 -2.07 -13.53
N GLU A 32 13.06 -3.12 -13.59
CA GLU A 32 12.76 -4.40 -12.96
C GLU A 32 12.67 -4.28 -11.44
N LYS A 33 11.62 -4.88 -10.89
CA LYS A 33 11.39 -5.04 -9.46
C LYS A 33 10.93 -6.47 -9.20
N ASN A 34 11.39 -7.06 -8.11
CA ASN A 34 10.95 -8.39 -7.71
C ASN A 34 9.58 -8.30 -7.01
N CYS A 35 8.49 -8.41 -7.76
CA CYS A 35 7.15 -8.25 -7.22
C CYS A 35 6.78 -9.29 -6.15
N SER A 36 7.32 -10.51 -6.23
CA SER A 36 7.13 -11.52 -5.18
C SER A 36 7.83 -11.11 -3.88
N GLU A 37 9.05 -10.58 -3.97
CA GLU A 37 9.79 -10.10 -2.79
C GLU A 37 9.15 -8.85 -2.17
N ILE A 38 8.64 -7.93 -3.00
CA ILE A 38 7.86 -6.77 -2.53
C ILE A 38 6.62 -7.24 -1.78
N TRP A 39 5.91 -8.25 -2.30
CA TRP A 39 4.76 -8.85 -1.60
C TRP A 39 5.15 -9.45 -0.25
N GLU A 40 6.20 -10.26 -0.20
CA GLU A 40 6.63 -10.88 1.07
C GLU A 40 7.06 -9.81 2.08
N ALA A 41 7.77 -8.77 1.65
CA ALA A 41 8.12 -7.63 2.49
C ALA A 41 6.88 -6.92 3.03
N PHE A 42 5.91 -6.62 2.16
CA PHE A 42 4.63 -6.01 2.53
C PHE A 42 3.88 -6.86 3.57
N LYS A 43 3.74 -8.15 3.31
CA LYS A 43 3.02 -9.11 4.16
C LYS A 43 3.71 -9.26 5.53
N SER A 44 5.03 -9.30 5.57
CA SER A 44 5.81 -9.45 6.81
C SER A 44 5.65 -8.28 7.78
N ALA A 45 5.25 -7.10 7.28
CA ALA A 45 5.03 -5.93 8.10
C ALA A 45 3.89 -6.11 9.12
N PHE A 46 2.88 -6.94 8.83
CA PHE A 46 1.68 -7.05 9.65
C PHE A 46 1.20 -8.47 9.95
N ILE A 47 1.74 -9.51 9.31
CA ILE A 47 1.42 -10.90 9.63
C ILE A 47 2.01 -11.31 10.97
N ASN A 48 1.27 -12.15 11.72
CA ASN A 48 1.67 -12.67 13.03
C ASN A 48 1.96 -11.58 14.07
N LYS A 49 1.36 -10.39 13.93
CA LYS A 49 1.44 -9.26 14.86
C LYS A 49 0.04 -8.94 15.39
N ASP A 50 -0.02 -8.22 16.50
CA ASP A 50 -1.29 -7.64 16.95
C ASP A 50 -1.74 -6.60 15.90
N PRO A 51 -2.97 -6.70 15.35
CA PRO A 51 -3.48 -5.76 14.36
C PRO A 51 -3.50 -4.29 14.81
N CYS A 52 -3.38 -4.01 16.12
CA CYS A 52 -3.27 -2.67 16.67
C CYS A 52 -1.85 -2.30 17.15
N SER A 53 -0.83 -3.07 16.80
CA SER A 53 0.57 -2.79 17.16
C SER A 53 1.48 -2.64 15.93
N ILE A 54 0.94 -2.20 14.79
CA ILE A 54 1.72 -2.04 13.55
C ILE A 54 2.18 -0.59 13.45
N THR A 55 3.47 -0.37 13.21
CA THR A 55 4.06 0.98 13.08
C THR A 55 4.51 1.26 11.66
N PRO A 56 4.76 2.53 11.27
CA PRO A 56 5.31 2.88 9.96
C PRO A 56 6.64 2.16 9.66
N GLU A 57 7.49 1.99 10.67
CA GLU A 57 8.81 1.37 10.56
C GLU A 57 8.73 -0.11 10.17
N ASP A 58 7.63 -0.78 10.51
CA ASP A 58 7.40 -2.18 10.09
C ASP A 58 7.37 -2.35 8.56
N TYR A 59 7.09 -1.27 7.81
CA TYR A 59 7.04 -1.27 6.35
C TYR A 59 8.35 -0.82 5.68
N GLU A 60 9.42 -0.50 6.43
CA GLU A 60 10.68 0.02 5.87
C GLU A 60 11.22 -0.84 4.72
N LEU A 61 11.24 -2.17 4.90
CA LEU A 61 11.71 -3.09 3.87
C LEU A 61 10.86 -3.00 2.59
N PHE A 62 9.54 -2.97 2.72
CA PHE A 62 8.63 -2.82 1.58
C PHE A 62 8.90 -1.53 0.81
N PHE A 63 9.05 -0.40 1.51
CA PHE A 63 9.35 0.88 0.87
C PHE A 63 10.73 0.86 0.22
N SER A 64 11.75 0.29 0.86
CA SER A 64 13.09 0.19 0.28
C SER A 64 13.11 -0.57 -1.07
N LEU A 65 12.28 -1.61 -1.20
CA LEU A 65 12.18 -2.42 -2.41
C LEU A 65 11.34 -1.73 -3.49
N SER A 66 10.27 -1.03 -3.10
CA SER A 66 9.31 -0.41 -4.02
C SER A 66 9.63 1.05 -4.40
N LEU A 67 10.58 1.68 -3.71
CA LEU A 67 10.99 3.06 -3.98
C LEU A 67 11.47 3.22 -5.44
N HIS A 68 11.10 4.33 -6.05
CA HIS A 68 11.59 4.77 -7.35
C HIS A 68 11.62 6.29 -7.42
N THR A 69 12.30 6.84 -8.43
CA THR A 69 12.37 8.28 -8.63
C THR A 69 11.00 8.86 -8.95
N ILE A 70 10.65 9.94 -8.26
CA ILE A 70 9.52 10.81 -8.59
C ILE A 70 10.09 11.96 -9.45
N PRO A 71 9.56 12.21 -10.66
CA PRO A 71 10.10 13.27 -11.51
C PRO A 71 9.99 14.65 -10.84
N ALA A 72 11.01 15.49 -11.05
CA ALA A 72 11.03 16.84 -10.51
C ALA A 72 9.82 17.66 -10.98
N ASN A 73 9.25 18.47 -10.09
CA ASN A 73 8.07 19.31 -10.35
C ASN A 73 6.81 18.55 -10.78
N LYS A 74 6.73 17.25 -10.49
CA LYS A 74 5.56 16.42 -10.80
C LYS A 74 4.78 15.94 -9.58
N SER A 75 5.33 16.05 -8.37
CA SER A 75 4.63 15.66 -7.15
C SER A 75 3.31 16.42 -6.98
N LEU A 76 2.25 15.72 -6.61
CA LEU A 76 0.91 16.28 -6.39
C LEU A 76 0.32 15.76 -5.07
N PHE A 77 0.04 16.69 -4.16
CA PHE A 77 -0.55 16.38 -2.85
C PHE A 77 -2.04 16.74 -2.85
N TRP A 78 -2.80 16.02 -2.04
CA TRP A 78 -4.25 16.16 -2.02
C TRP A 78 -4.84 15.75 -0.66
N GLU A 79 -6.02 16.28 -0.37
CA GLU A 79 -6.81 15.95 0.83
C GLU A 79 -8.30 16.01 0.46
N ASN A 80 -9.06 14.98 0.79
CA ASN A 80 -10.52 14.88 0.54
C ASN A 80 -10.97 14.96 -0.93
N ASN A 81 -10.06 14.81 -1.90
CA ASN A 81 -10.36 14.93 -3.34
C ASN A 81 -9.55 13.96 -4.22
N GLN A 82 -9.24 12.76 -3.71
CA GLN A 82 -8.48 11.71 -4.39
C GLN A 82 -8.90 11.48 -5.84
N LEU A 83 -10.20 11.28 -6.09
CA LEU A 83 -10.69 10.95 -7.43
C LEU A 83 -10.47 12.07 -8.45
N LEU A 84 -10.62 13.33 -8.02
CA LEU A 84 -10.33 14.50 -8.85
C LEU A 84 -8.84 14.55 -9.19
N VAL A 85 -7.99 14.34 -8.18
CA VAL A 85 -6.54 14.38 -8.33
C VAL A 85 -6.03 13.23 -9.18
N ASN A 86 -6.55 12.01 -9.02
CA ASN A 86 -6.22 10.87 -9.88
C ASN A 86 -6.57 11.17 -11.35
N SER A 87 -7.74 11.79 -11.61
CA SER A 87 -8.11 12.23 -12.95
C SER A 87 -7.20 13.35 -13.48
N PHE A 88 -6.75 14.25 -12.61
CA PHE A 88 -5.85 15.36 -12.97
C PHE A 88 -4.40 14.91 -13.19
N ALA A 89 -3.93 13.92 -12.44
CA ALA A 89 -2.61 13.32 -12.60
C ALA A 89 -2.48 12.52 -13.90
N ASP A 90 -3.61 12.02 -14.42
CA ASP A 90 -3.67 11.15 -15.60
C ASP A 90 -2.78 9.91 -15.43
N ARG A 91 -2.96 9.20 -14.30
CA ARG A 91 -2.20 7.99 -13.94
C ARG A 91 -0.69 8.20 -14.00
N GLY A 92 -0.19 9.22 -13.31
CA GLY A 92 1.24 9.53 -13.28
C GLY A 92 1.79 10.27 -14.53
N ARG A 93 1.02 10.41 -15.61
CA ARG A 93 1.52 10.99 -16.88
C ARG A 93 1.75 12.49 -16.81
N ARG A 94 0.83 13.23 -16.18
CA ARG A 94 0.91 14.70 -16.07
C ARG A 94 1.56 15.13 -14.77
N TYR A 95 1.14 14.51 -13.67
CA TYR A 95 1.63 14.68 -12.31
C TYR A 95 1.63 13.31 -11.63
N MET A 96 2.33 13.19 -10.52
CA MET A 96 2.45 11.97 -9.75
C MET A 96 1.96 12.26 -8.33
N SER A 97 0.75 11.83 -8.04
CA SER A 97 0.24 11.78 -6.66
C SER A 97 0.79 10.57 -5.93
N LEU A 98 0.54 10.47 -4.62
CA LEU A 98 0.96 9.32 -3.84
C LEU A 98 0.45 8.00 -4.43
N GLY A 99 -0.83 7.95 -4.87
CA GLY A 99 -1.41 6.76 -5.51
C GLY A 99 -0.84 6.43 -6.90
N ASP A 100 -0.12 7.37 -7.52
CA ASP A 100 0.55 7.15 -8.82
C ASP A 100 1.99 6.60 -8.67
N THR A 101 2.50 6.41 -7.45
CA THR A 101 3.79 5.73 -7.22
C THR A 101 3.59 4.21 -7.21
N LEU A 102 4.67 3.41 -7.33
CA LEU A 102 4.58 1.95 -7.26
C LEU A 102 3.96 1.50 -5.94
N PHE A 103 4.44 2.03 -4.82
CA PHE A 103 3.94 1.67 -3.49
C PHE A 103 2.52 2.19 -3.24
N GLY A 104 2.17 3.39 -3.72
CA GLY A 104 0.80 3.87 -3.62
C GLY A 104 -0.16 3.04 -4.46
N PHE A 105 0.17 2.83 -5.74
CA PHE A 105 -0.62 2.01 -6.66
C PHE A 105 -0.79 0.57 -6.15
N PHE A 106 0.24 0.02 -5.50
CA PHE A 106 0.20 -1.28 -4.85
C PHE A 106 -0.94 -1.37 -3.82
N GLY A 107 -1.04 -0.41 -2.90
CA GLY A 107 -2.00 -0.40 -1.79
C GLY A 107 -3.34 0.31 -2.06
N ASP A 108 -3.48 1.05 -3.17
CA ASP A 108 -4.59 1.98 -3.39
C ASP A 108 -5.98 1.30 -3.33
N PHE A 109 -6.91 1.84 -2.54
CA PHE A 109 -8.25 1.30 -2.29
C PHE A 109 -8.30 -0.16 -1.78
N LEU A 110 -7.23 -0.67 -1.19
CA LEU A 110 -7.22 -2.01 -0.58
C LEU A 110 -7.32 -1.89 0.95
N ASN A 111 -7.72 -2.99 1.58
CA ASN A 111 -7.76 -3.14 3.02
C ASN A 111 -7.07 -4.45 3.42
N TRP A 112 -6.33 -4.46 4.52
CA TRP A 112 -5.59 -5.63 4.97
C TRP A 112 -5.28 -5.59 6.46
N CYS A 113 -5.24 -6.78 7.06
CA CYS A 113 -4.70 -6.98 8.39
C CYS A 113 -4.34 -8.45 8.62
N GLY A 114 -3.48 -8.69 9.60
CA GLY A 114 -3.18 -10.02 10.10
C GLY A 114 -4.05 -10.38 11.31
N GLN A 115 -3.67 -11.44 12.00
CA GLN A 115 -4.21 -11.78 13.31
C GLN A 115 -3.04 -12.12 14.25
N ALA A 116 -3.20 -11.82 15.54
CA ALA A 116 -2.22 -12.22 16.53
C ALA A 116 -2.09 -13.76 16.54
N ASN A 117 -0.84 -14.25 16.55
CA ASN A 117 -0.52 -15.68 16.55
C ASN A 117 -1.05 -16.47 15.33
N SER A 118 -1.29 -15.78 14.19
CA SER A 118 -1.69 -16.41 12.92
C SER A 118 -0.74 -15.99 11.81
N SER A 119 -0.39 -16.95 10.95
CA SER A 119 0.35 -16.68 9.71
C SER A 119 -0.57 -16.25 8.55
N GLY A 120 -1.89 -16.23 8.78
CA GLY A 120 -2.90 -15.88 7.79
C GLY A 120 -3.38 -14.44 7.87
N LEU A 121 -4.03 -14.00 6.79
CA LEU A 121 -4.76 -12.74 6.70
C LEU A 121 -6.12 -12.87 7.39
N ASP A 122 -6.61 -11.82 8.04
CA ASP A 122 -7.98 -11.79 8.54
C ASP A 122 -8.93 -11.30 7.46
N TYR A 123 -9.72 -12.21 6.89
CA TYR A 123 -10.74 -11.89 5.89
C TYR A 123 -12.10 -11.55 6.51
N GLU A 124 -12.29 -11.73 7.82
CA GLU A 124 -13.56 -11.47 8.48
C GLU A 124 -13.70 -10.02 8.94
N SER A 125 -12.65 -9.46 9.55
CA SER A 125 -12.67 -8.08 10.07
C SER A 125 -11.28 -7.52 10.32
N CYS A 126 -11.06 -6.24 10.05
CA CYS A 126 -9.83 -5.50 10.40
C CYS A 126 -10.13 -4.30 11.33
N PRO A 127 -9.16 -3.87 12.16
CA PRO A 127 -9.33 -2.68 13.00
C PRO A 127 -9.57 -1.44 12.15
N THR A 128 -10.49 -0.59 12.59
CA THR A 128 -10.66 0.76 12.03
C THR A 128 -9.72 1.76 12.70
N ALA A 129 -9.49 2.91 12.06
CA ALA A 129 -8.75 4.04 12.65
C ALA A 129 -9.33 4.51 14.01
N THR A 130 -10.65 4.35 14.21
CA THR A 130 -11.30 4.70 15.49
C THR A 130 -11.07 3.65 16.58
N GLU A 131 -10.78 2.41 16.23
CA GLU A 131 -10.47 1.34 17.18
C GLU A 131 -9.00 1.39 17.58
N CYS A 132 -8.10 1.65 16.63
CA CYS A 132 -6.69 1.93 16.91
C CYS A 132 -5.99 2.66 15.76
N GLU A 133 -5.15 3.62 16.13
CA GLU A 133 -4.38 4.43 15.17
C GLU A 133 -3.17 3.70 14.56
N THR A 134 -2.71 2.63 15.21
CA THR A 134 -1.54 1.83 14.83
C THR A 134 -1.96 0.52 14.17
N ASN A 135 -2.87 0.63 13.19
CA ASN A 135 -3.29 -0.50 12.35
C ASN A 135 -2.46 -0.59 11.06
N ALA A 136 -2.53 -1.74 10.40
CA ALA A 136 -1.69 -2.05 9.24
C ALA A 136 -1.86 -1.05 8.07
N VAL A 137 -3.10 -0.63 7.78
CA VAL A 137 -3.40 0.27 6.66
C VAL A 137 -2.97 1.69 6.97
N ASP A 138 -3.31 2.20 8.15
CA ASP A 138 -2.94 3.57 8.54
C ASP A 138 -1.43 3.73 8.68
N SER A 139 -0.74 2.76 9.27
CA SER A 139 0.73 2.78 9.39
C SER A 139 1.42 2.74 8.03
N PHE A 140 0.89 1.99 7.07
CA PHE A 140 1.38 1.98 5.70
C PHE A 140 1.25 3.36 5.05
N TRP A 141 0.07 3.98 5.10
CA TRP A 141 -0.15 5.28 4.47
C TRP A 141 0.58 6.43 5.18
N ARG A 142 0.79 6.31 6.50
CA ARG A 142 1.69 7.20 7.25
C ARG A 142 3.11 7.10 6.71
N MET A 143 3.66 5.89 6.59
CA MET A 143 5.00 5.67 6.03
C MET A 143 5.12 6.17 4.58
N ALA A 144 4.10 5.94 3.77
CA ALA A 144 4.06 6.37 2.37
C ALA A 144 4.06 7.90 2.19
N SER A 145 3.61 8.64 3.21
CA SER A 145 3.44 10.08 3.18
C SER A 145 4.59 10.86 3.84
N ILE A 146 5.65 10.16 4.28
CA ILE A 146 6.90 10.75 4.80
C ILE A 146 7.83 11.11 3.63
#